data_AF-A0A842WJ91-F1
#
_entry.id   AF-A0A842WJ91-F1
#
_cell.length_a   1.000
_cell.length_b   1.000
_cell.length_c   1.000
_cell.angle_alpha   90.00
_cell.angle_beta   90.00
_cell.angle_gamma   90.00
#
_symmetry.space_group_name_H-M   'P 1'
#
loop_
_entity.id
_entity.type
_entity.pdbx_description
1 polymer ?
#
loop_
_entity_poly.entity_id
_entity_poly.type
_entity_poly.pdbx_seq_one_letter_code
_entity_poly.pdbx_strand_id
1 'polypeptide(L)'
;MGAIESEEIACPAGHGCQGGECVELNCFDTDGGSVPEAKGTVQYDGKQYTDYCRAGGSVHEYYCGEGVAEEDVACAAGEVCEGGRCIEGPACTDTDGGKELHEGGTVTAGGRNYEDYCLGTYVVYEYYCENGAKKAEQVSCPEGEYCVDGICAEEEEHECEDTDGGKKTWKKGTVTYWSGGEEYTETDKCYDDYSVLEVWCTDGGTVGFGILECESGESCEDGKCMD
;
A
#
# COMPACT_ATOMS: atom_id res chain seq x y z
N MET A 1 -61.42 28.77 7.11
CA MET A 1 -59.97 28.54 7.28
C MET A 1 -59.33 28.80 5.93
N GLY A 2 -58.70 29.96 5.77
CA GLY A 2 -57.96 30.28 4.54
C GLY A 2 -56.54 29.77 4.69
N ALA A 3 -56.05 29.01 3.69
CA ALA A 3 -54.66 28.61 3.62
C ALA A 3 -53.80 29.86 3.38
N ILE A 4 -52.68 29.94 4.09
CA ILE A 4 -51.65 30.95 3.83
C ILE A 4 -50.75 30.31 2.77
N GLU A 5 -50.71 30.89 1.58
CA GLU A 5 -49.73 30.51 0.56
C GLU A 5 -48.48 31.38 0.76
N SER A 6 -47.31 30.74 0.78
CA SER A 6 -46.01 31.42 0.79
C SER A 6 -45.37 31.26 -0.57
N GLU A 7 -44.88 32.35 -1.14
CA GLU A 7 -44.14 32.39 -2.40
C GLU A 7 -42.66 32.70 -2.10
N GLU A 8 -41.74 31.94 -2.70
CA GLU A 8 -40.30 32.18 -2.58
C GLU A 8 -39.85 33.14 -3.69
N ILE A 9 -39.48 34.36 -3.30
CA ILE A 9 -38.99 35.39 -4.21
C ILE A 9 -37.47 35.47 -4.11
N ALA A 10 -36.76 35.22 -5.21
CA ALA A 10 -35.32 35.38 -5.30
C ALA A 10 -34.93 36.86 -5.36
N CYS A 11 -33.89 37.24 -4.62
CA CYS A 11 -33.38 38.61 -4.67
C CYS A 11 -32.67 38.92 -6.00
N PRO A 12 -32.66 40.20 -6.44
CA PRO A 12 -31.88 40.64 -7.58
C PRO A 12 -30.40 40.32 -7.41
N ALA A 13 -29.66 40.21 -8.53
CA ALA A 13 -28.21 40.01 -8.50
C ALA A 13 -27.53 41.11 -7.64
N GLY A 14 -26.61 40.71 -6.76
CA GLY A 14 -25.92 41.60 -5.81
C GLY A 14 -26.70 41.91 -4.52
N HIS A 15 -27.85 41.25 -4.30
CA HIS A 15 -28.66 41.42 -3.09
C HIS A 15 -28.96 40.06 -2.43
N GLY A 16 -29.08 40.02 -1.10
CA GLY A 16 -29.56 38.85 -0.35
C GLY A 16 -30.68 39.18 0.62
N CYS A 17 -31.34 38.14 1.15
CA CYS A 17 -32.51 38.30 2.01
C CYS A 17 -32.11 38.50 3.48
N GLN A 18 -32.41 39.68 4.04
CA GLN A 18 -32.22 39.98 5.46
C GLN A 18 -33.52 40.53 6.03
N GLY A 19 -34.14 39.82 6.99
CA GLY A 19 -35.38 40.26 7.63
C GLY A 19 -36.62 40.32 6.72
N GLY A 20 -36.60 39.60 5.59
CA GLY A 20 -37.69 39.62 4.60
C GLY A 20 -37.53 40.68 3.50
N GLU A 21 -36.40 41.38 3.43
CA GLU A 21 -36.09 42.36 2.39
C GLU A 21 -34.80 42.00 1.65
N CYS A 22 -34.70 42.37 0.37
CA CYS A 22 -33.48 42.25 -0.40
C CYS A 22 -32.56 43.43 -0.10
N VAL A 23 -31.42 43.16 0.54
CA VAL A 23 -30.39 44.14 0.86
C VAL A 23 -29.19 43.95 -0.05
N GLU A 24 -28.59 45.06 -0.49
CA GLU A 24 -27.34 45.05 -1.28
C GLU A 24 -26.24 44.39 -0.43
N LEU A 25 -25.81 43.21 -0.85
CA LEU A 25 -24.78 42.46 -0.15
C LEU A 25 -23.46 42.73 -0.84
N ASN A 26 -22.53 43.34 -0.11
CA ASN A 26 -21.15 43.44 -0.60
C ASN A 26 -20.54 42.04 -0.77
N CYS A 27 -21.00 41.04 -0.02
CA CYS A 27 -20.60 39.64 -0.12
C CYS A 27 -21.77 38.75 0.27
N PHE A 28 -22.08 37.72 -0.52
CA PHE A 28 -23.06 36.69 -0.21
C PHE A 28 -22.40 35.32 -0.20
N ASP A 29 -22.67 34.52 0.83
CA ASP A 29 -22.09 33.20 1.04
C ASP A 29 -23.19 32.16 1.20
N THR A 30 -23.11 31.02 0.50
CA THR A 30 -24.23 30.06 0.43
C THR A 30 -24.32 29.10 1.60
N ASP A 31 -23.24 28.85 2.32
CA ASP A 31 -23.19 28.04 3.54
C ASP A 31 -22.89 28.86 4.81
N GLY A 32 -22.46 30.11 4.64
CA GLY A 32 -22.59 31.15 5.65
C GLY A 32 -21.43 31.20 6.63
N GLY A 33 -20.22 31.35 6.10
CA GLY A 33 -18.98 31.38 6.85
C GLY A 33 -18.05 30.27 6.37
N SER A 34 -16.99 30.01 7.13
CA SER A 34 -16.12 28.86 6.88
C SER A 34 -16.81 27.59 7.40
N VAL A 35 -17.40 26.80 6.50
CA VAL A 35 -18.20 25.61 6.81
C VAL A 35 -17.74 24.44 5.93
N PRO A 36 -16.64 23.76 6.30
CA PRO A 36 -15.99 22.77 5.43
C PRO A 36 -16.85 21.54 5.14
N GLU A 37 -17.90 21.24 5.92
CA GLU A 37 -18.82 20.13 5.68
C GLU A 37 -19.91 20.43 4.63
N ALA A 38 -20.07 21.71 4.27
CA ALA A 38 -20.93 22.17 3.20
C ALA A 38 -20.08 22.57 1.99
N LYS A 39 -20.69 22.54 0.81
CA LYS A 39 -20.08 23.16 -0.36
C LYS A 39 -20.69 24.55 -0.51
N GLY A 40 -19.88 25.56 -0.31
CA GLY A 40 -20.18 26.96 -0.41
C GLY A 40 -19.84 27.58 -1.75
N THR A 41 -20.34 28.79 -1.94
CA THR A 41 -20.04 29.67 -3.06
C THR A 41 -20.26 31.11 -2.62
N VAL A 42 -19.16 31.86 -2.59
CA VAL A 42 -19.18 33.30 -2.35
C VAL A 42 -19.45 34.06 -3.65
N GLN A 43 -20.45 34.94 -3.62
CA GLN A 43 -20.71 35.96 -4.63
C GLN A 43 -20.25 37.33 -4.11
N TYR A 44 -19.27 37.93 -4.79
CA TYR A 44 -18.70 39.23 -4.46
C TYR A 44 -18.38 40.01 -5.73
N ASP A 45 -18.90 41.24 -5.85
CA ASP A 45 -18.64 42.14 -7.00
C ASP A 45 -18.80 41.47 -8.39
N GLY A 46 -19.87 40.68 -8.55
CA GLY A 46 -20.17 39.96 -9.79
C GLY A 46 -19.27 38.75 -10.09
N LYS A 47 -18.37 38.38 -9.18
CA LYS A 47 -17.54 37.16 -9.25
C LYS A 47 -18.08 36.07 -8.34
N GLN A 48 -17.72 34.83 -8.65
CA GLN A 48 -18.06 33.64 -7.86
C GLN A 48 -16.77 32.93 -7.43
N TYR A 49 -16.75 32.48 -6.19
CA TYR A 49 -15.67 31.71 -5.58
C TYR A 49 -16.31 30.50 -4.91
N THR A 50 -16.01 29.31 -5.40
CA THR A 50 -16.67 28.07 -4.97
C THR A 50 -15.63 27.17 -4.34
N ASP A 51 -16.00 26.53 -3.23
CA ASP A 51 -15.09 25.66 -2.50
C ASP A 51 -14.68 24.46 -3.35
N TYR A 52 -13.43 24.04 -3.15
CA TYR A 52 -12.86 22.93 -3.89
C TYR A 52 -11.83 22.18 -3.05
N CYS A 53 -11.63 20.91 -3.40
CA CYS A 53 -10.65 20.08 -2.73
C CYS A 53 -9.23 20.35 -3.22
N ARG A 54 -8.29 20.55 -2.30
CA ARG A 54 -6.86 20.59 -2.60
C ARG A 54 -6.22 19.20 -2.53
N ALA A 55 -5.08 19.07 -3.20
CA ALA A 55 -4.23 17.89 -3.05
C ALA A 55 -3.75 17.82 -1.59
N GLY A 56 -4.15 16.78 -0.86
CA GLY A 56 -3.86 16.62 0.57
C GLY A 56 -5.08 16.36 1.45
N GLY A 57 -6.30 16.48 0.92
CA GLY A 57 -7.53 16.17 1.66
C GLY A 57 -8.10 17.34 2.47
N SER A 58 -7.71 18.58 2.16
CA SER A 58 -8.32 19.79 2.71
C SER A 58 -9.30 20.43 1.73
N VAL A 59 -10.31 21.11 2.27
CA VAL A 59 -11.18 22.02 1.53
C VAL A 59 -10.46 23.37 1.45
N HIS A 60 -10.36 23.93 0.24
CA HIS A 60 -10.08 25.34 0.08
C HIS A 60 -11.42 26.08 0.12
N GLU A 61 -11.65 26.71 1.26
CA GLU A 61 -12.90 27.32 1.68
C GLU A 61 -12.92 28.80 1.32
N TYR A 62 -13.98 29.27 0.67
CA TYR A 62 -14.27 30.68 0.44
C TYR A 62 -15.44 31.10 1.30
N TYR A 63 -15.29 32.21 2.04
CA TYR A 63 -16.36 32.72 2.88
C TYR A 63 -16.41 34.24 2.92
N CYS A 64 -17.52 34.80 3.40
CA CYS A 64 -17.69 36.26 3.51
C CYS A 64 -17.04 36.85 4.77
N GLY A 65 -16.17 37.85 4.58
CA GLY A 65 -15.58 38.71 5.62
C GLY A 65 -15.77 40.20 5.31
N GLU A 66 -14.72 41.03 5.39
CA GLU A 66 -14.74 42.41 4.83
C GLU A 66 -14.80 42.42 3.28
N GLY A 67 -14.65 41.25 2.66
CA GLY A 67 -14.78 40.95 1.24
C GLY A 67 -14.81 39.44 1.08
N VAL A 68 -14.15 38.90 0.07
CA VAL A 68 -13.89 37.45 -0.03
C VAL A 68 -12.72 37.09 0.87
N ALA A 69 -12.94 36.18 1.81
CA ALA A 69 -11.89 35.54 2.60
C ALA A 69 -11.72 34.09 2.10
N GLU A 70 -10.53 33.53 2.33
CA GLU A 70 -10.20 32.15 1.95
C GLU A 70 -9.33 31.48 3.02
N GLU A 71 -9.50 30.18 3.23
CA GLU A 71 -8.61 29.36 4.06
C GLU A 71 -8.56 27.90 3.60
N ASP A 72 -7.52 27.17 4.04
CA ASP A 72 -7.43 25.72 3.81
C ASP A 72 -7.83 25.00 5.12
N VAL A 73 -8.97 24.32 5.11
CA VAL A 73 -9.48 23.55 6.25
C VAL A 73 -9.25 22.06 6.03
N ALA A 74 -8.46 21.42 6.89
CA ALA A 74 -8.28 19.97 6.85
C ALA A 74 -9.56 19.26 7.31
N CYS A 75 -10.01 18.26 6.56
CA CYS A 75 -11.13 17.43 6.99
C CYS A 75 -10.81 16.67 8.28
N ALA A 76 -11.84 16.40 9.08
CA ALA A 76 -11.66 15.69 10.33
C ALA A 76 -11.19 14.24 10.09
N ALA A 77 -10.69 13.60 11.15
CA ALA A 77 -10.28 12.19 11.07
C ALA A 77 -11.49 11.31 10.64
N GLY A 78 -11.32 10.56 9.56
CA GLY A 78 -12.36 9.71 8.97
C GLY A 78 -13.19 10.38 7.86
N GLU A 79 -12.90 11.64 7.55
CA GLU A 79 -13.52 12.36 6.44
C GLU A 79 -12.55 12.55 5.27
N VAL A 80 -13.09 12.65 4.07
CA VAL A 80 -12.35 12.97 2.86
C VAL A 80 -12.95 14.22 2.22
N CYS A 81 -12.11 15.06 1.62
CA CYS A 81 -12.61 16.12 0.78
C CYS A 81 -13.12 15.54 -0.54
N GLU A 82 -14.42 15.64 -0.79
CA GLU A 82 -15.04 15.27 -2.05
C GLU A 82 -16.05 16.34 -2.49
N GLY A 83 -15.94 16.79 -3.74
CA GLY A 83 -16.89 17.74 -4.31
C GLY A 83 -16.75 19.18 -3.79
N GLY A 84 -15.69 19.49 -3.05
CA GLY A 84 -15.46 20.80 -2.42
C GLY A 84 -16.01 20.91 -1.00
N ARG A 85 -16.15 19.78 -0.30
CA ARG A 85 -16.56 19.71 1.10
C ARG A 85 -16.00 18.45 1.76
N CYS A 86 -15.89 18.43 3.07
CA CYS A 86 -15.63 17.26 3.87
C CYS A 86 -16.87 16.37 3.94
N ILE A 87 -16.69 15.11 3.59
CA ILE A 87 -17.71 14.07 3.74
C ILE A 87 -17.10 12.89 4.48
N GLU A 88 -17.92 12.07 5.12
CA GLU A 88 -17.48 10.80 5.68
C GLU A 88 -16.80 9.97 4.57
N GLY A 89 -15.55 9.56 4.80
CA GLY A 89 -14.74 8.87 3.82
C GLY A 89 -15.30 7.49 3.47
N PRO A 90 -14.99 6.93 2.28
CA PRO A 90 -15.27 5.53 2.03
C PRO A 90 -14.57 4.70 3.11
N ALA A 91 -15.28 3.77 3.74
CA ALA A 91 -14.70 2.92 4.78
C ALA A 91 -13.39 2.31 4.27
N CYS A 92 -12.27 2.79 4.83
CA CYS A 92 -10.96 2.23 4.66
C CYS A 92 -10.72 1.39 5.91
N THR A 93 -10.50 0.09 5.72
CA THR A 93 -10.11 -0.80 6.80
C THR A 93 -8.77 -1.41 6.46
N ASP A 94 -7.92 -1.49 7.47
CA ASP A 94 -6.54 -1.93 7.39
C ASP A 94 -6.35 -3.08 8.38
N THR A 95 -5.73 -4.19 7.97
CA THR A 95 -5.72 -5.42 8.78
C THR A 95 -4.62 -5.43 9.84
N ASP A 96 -3.49 -4.79 9.55
CA ASP A 96 -2.31 -4.61 10.39
C ASP A 96 -2.30 -3.20 11.04
N GLY A 97 -2.89 -2.22 10.36
CA GLY A 97 -3.21 -0.92 10.92
C GLY A 97 -2.06 0.07 10.84
N GLY A 98 -2.08 0.93 9.83
CA GLY A 98 -1.06 1.95 9.67
C GLY A 98 0.06 1.44 8.78
N LYS A 99 1.33 1.67 9.15
CA LYS A 99 2.48 1.33 8.30
C LYS A 99 3.32 0.24 8.97
N GLU A 100 2.82 -0.97 9.04
CA GLU A 100 3.42 -2.04 9.83
C GLU A 100 4.24 -3.00 8.95
N LEU A 101 5.56 -2.85 8.98
CA LEU A 101 6.44 -3.56 8.04
C LEU A 101 6.67 -5.04 8.38
N HIS A 102 6.26 -5.51 9.56
CA HIS A 102 6.57 -6.86 10.07
C HIS A 102 5.33 -7.75 10.17
N GLU A 103 4.15 -7.26 9.75
CA GLU A 103 2.89 -8.00 9.70
C GLU A 103 2.26 -7.72 8.33
N GLY A 104 1.80 -8.75 7.63
CA GLY A 104 1.23 -8.55 6.29
C GLY A 104 -0.11 -7.79 6.36
N GLY A 105 -0.20 -6.66 5.68
CA GLY A 105 -1.38 -5.82 5.63
C GLY A 105 -2.27 -6.03 4.40
N THR A 106 -3.53 -5.66 4.55
CA THR A 106 -4.53 -5.62 3.49
C THR A 106 -5.48 -4.46 3.73
N VAL A 107 -5.36 -3.44 2.89
CA VAL A 107 -6.31 -2.33 2.86
C VAL A 107 -7.53 -2.68 2.01
N THR A 108 -8.71 -2.62 2.62
CA THR A 108 -9.99 -2.62 1.89
C THR A 108 -10.50 -1.20 1.74
N ALA A 109 -10.63 -0.72 0.50
CA ALA A 109 -11.17 0.60 0.21
C ALA A 109 -12.00 0.59 -1.09
N GLY A 110 -13.20 1.17 -1.06
CA GLY A 110 -14.08 1.22 -2.24
C GLY A 110 -14.48 -0.16 -2.79
N GLY A 111 -14.55 -1.17 -1.91
CA GLY A 111 -14.89 -2.56 -2.29
C GLY A 111 -13.77 -3.31 -3.01
N ARG A 112 -12.52 -2.85 -2.91
CA ARG A 112 -11.32 -3.51 -3.44
C ARG A 112 -10.31 -3.72 -2.32
N ASN A 113 -9.53 -4.78 -2.45
CA ASN A 113 -8.45 -5.11 -1.52
C ASN A 113 -7.10 -4.73 -2.16
N TYR A 114 -6.18 -4.30 -1.31
CA TYR A 114 -4.82 -3.91 -1.64
C TYR A 114 -3.90 -4.53 -0.60
N GLU A 115 -3.14 -5.53 -1.00
CA GLU A 115 -2.22 -6.26 -0.14
C GLU A 115 -0.81 -5.67 -0.27
N ASP A 116 -0.06 -5.64 0.82
CA ASP A 116 1.35 -5.24 0.78
C ASP A 116 2.16 -6.22 -0.04
N TYR A 117 3.19 -5.72 -0.71
CA TYR A 117 4.01 -6.56 -1.56
C TYR A 117 5.43 -6.04 -1.67
N CYS A 118 6.34 -6.95 -2.00
CA CYS A 118 7.74 -6.60 -2.20
C CYS A 118 7.99 -5.91 -3.54
N LEU A 119 8.50 -4.68 -3.47
CA LEU A 119 9.06 -3.97 -4.61
C LEU A 119 10.58 -4.21 -4.67
N GLY A 120 10.96 -5.45 -4.97
CA GLY A 120 12.35 -5.91 -4.93
C GLY A 120 12.77 -6.38 -3.53
N THR A 121 14.08 -6.55 -3.34
CA THR A 121 14.61 -7.30 -2.19
C THR A 121 14.56 -6.55 -0.85
N TYR A 122 14.49 -5.21 -0.86
CA TYR A 122 14.65 -4.39 0.35
C TYR A 122 13.56 -3.35 0.53
N VAL A 123 12.48 -3.40 -0.27
CA VAL A 123 11.44 -2.38 -0.26
C VAL A 123 10.07 -3.05 -0.22
N VAL A 124 9.29 -2.72 0.81
CA VAL A 124 7.87 -3.03 0.89
C VAL A 124 7.10 -1.90 0.21
N TYR A 125 6.17 -2.26 -0.67
CA TYR A 125 5.14 -1.35 -1.16
C TYR A 125 3.93 -1.48 -0.25
N GLU A 126 3.85 -0.55 0.70
CA GLU A 126 2.90 -0.53 1.81
C GLU A 126 1.61 0.16 1.39
N TYR A 127 0.45 -0.47 1.61
CA TYR A 127 -0.86 0.14 1.58
C TYR A 127 -1.36 0.37 3.01
N TYR A 128 -1.88 1.56 3.28
CA TYR A 128 -2.39 1.86 4.62
C TYR A 128 -3.62 2.77 4.61
N CYS A 129 -4.40 2.73 5.68
CA CYS A 129 -5.49 3.68 5.89
C CYS A 129 -5.05 4.89 6.70
N GLU A 130 -5.21 6.09 6.14
CA GLU A 130 -4.96 7.36 6.83
C GLU A 130 -6.16 8.29 6.63
N ASN A 131 -6.75 8.77 7.74
CA ASN A 131 -7.93 9.64 7.73
C ASN A 131 -9.11 9.08 6.91
N GLY A 132 -9.35 7.77 6.96
CA GLY A 132 -10.42 7.12 6.20
C GLY A 132 -10.15 7.00 4.70
N ALA A 133 -8.95 7.35 4.24
CA ALA A 133 -8.55 7.19 2.85
C ALA A 133 -7.41 6.17 2.73
N LYS A 134 -7.45 5.36 1.65
CA LYS A 134 -6.32 4.51 1.28
C LYS A 134 -5.14 5.37 0.82
N LYS A 135 -3.96 5.06 1.34
CA LYS A 135 -2.66 5.58 0.93
C LYS A 135 -1.74 4.44 0.48
N ALA A 136 -0.59 4.80 -0.07
CA ALA A 136 0.47 3.86 -0.38
C ALA A 136 1.85 4.53 -0.28
N GLU A 137 2.87 3.78 0.13
CA GLU A 137 4.26 4.26 0.25
C GLU A 137 5.26 3.14 -0.05
N GLN A 138 6.46 3.51 -0.51
CA GLN A 138 7.59 2.58 -0.64
C GLN A 138 8.49 2.74 0.58
N VAL A 139 8.59 1.70 1.39
CA VAL A 139 9.36 1.73 2.65
C VAL A 139 10.48 0.73 2.57
N SER A 140 11.71 1.17 2.87
CA SER A 140 12.88 0.28 2.90
C SER A 140 12.89 -0.55 4.17
N CYS A 141 13.22 -1.83 4.06
CA CYS A 141 13.39 -2.68 5.22
C CYS A 141 14.56 -2.21 6.11
N PRO A 142 14.47 -2.44 7.42
CA PRO A 142 15.57 -2.25 8.35
C PRO A 142 16.86 -2.94 7.92
N GLU A 143 17.99 -2.47 8.43
CA GLU A 143 19.30 -3.09 8.18
C GLU A 143 19.30 -4.54 8.69
N GLY A 144 19.65 -5.49 7.82
CA GLY A 144 19.67 -6.93 8.14
C GLY A 144 18.38 -7.68 7.77
N GLU A 145 17.36 -6.96 7.29
CA GLU A 145 16.09 -7.56 6.86
C GLU A 145 15.89 -7.41 5.35
N TYR A 146 15.02 -8.26 4.82
CA TYR A 146 14.68 -8.35 3.42
C TYR A 146 13.17 -8.40 3.26
N CYS A 147 12.67 -7.87 2.15
CA CYS A 147 11.26 -7.99 1.86
C CYS A 147 10.94 -9.41 1.37
N VAL A 148 10.05 -10.10 2.08
CA VAL A 148 9.50 -11.40 1.73
C VAL A 148 7.99 -11.34 1.90
N ASP A 149 7.23 -11.70 0.86
CA ASP A 149 5.75 -11.73 0.87
C ASP A 149 5.07 -10.47 1.43
N GLY A 150 5.63 -9.30 1.14
CA GLY A 150 5.08 -8.00 1.55
C GLY A 150 5.50 -7.51 2.93
N ILE A 151 6.35 -8.26 3.66
CA ILE A 151 6.87 -7.85 4.96
C ILE A 151 8.39 -7.81 4.97
N CYS A 152 8.98 -7.06 5.90
CA CYS A 152 10.38 -7.13 6.25
C CYS A 152 10.61 -8.27 7.25
N ALA A 153 11.49 -9.19 6.89
CA ALA A 153 11.89 -10.32 7.71
C ALA A 153 13.41 -10.48 7.70
N GLU A 154 13.98 -10.94 8.80
CA GLU A 154 15.38 -11.41 8.82
C GLU A 154 15.48 -12.66 7.92
N GLU A 155 16.67 -12.92 7.37
CA GLU A 155 16.96 -14.20 6.71
C GLU A 155 16.76 -15.31 7.78
N GLU A 156 15.62 -16.01 7.77
CA GLU A 156 15.52 -17.24 8.55
C GLU A 156 16.62 -18.16 8.04
N GLU A 157 17.47 -18.68 8.93
CA GLU A 157 18.53 -19.65 8.61
C GLU A 157 17.96 -20.69 7.64
N HIS A 158 18.25 -20.53 6.35
CA HIS A 158 17.57 -21.28 5.32
C HIS A 158 17.89 -22.77 5.49
N GLU A 159 16.87 -23.57 5.76
CA GLU A 159 16.97 -25.01 5.90
C GLU A 159 17.39 -25.60 4.55
N CYS A 160 18.68 -25.90 4.43
CA CYS A 160 19.18 -26.81 3.41
C CYS A 160 19.26 -28.19 4.04
N GLU A 161 18.45 -29.12 3.53
CA GLU A 161 18.45 -30.51 3.97
C GLU A 161 19.15 -31.39 2.94
N ASP A 162 20.18 -32.10 3.39
CA ASP A 162 20.96 -33.02 2.57
C ASP A 162 20.81 -34.45 3.08
N THR A 163 20.24 -35.31 2.24
CA THR A 163 19.92 -36.71 2.59
C THR A 163 21.13 -37.64 2.63
N ASP A 164 22.26 -37.26 2.02
CA ASP A 164 23.51 -37.97 2.18
C ASP A 164 24.42 -37.33 3.23
N GLY A 165 24.31 -36.03 3.44
CA GLY A 165 25.01 -35.25 4.45
C GLY A 165 26.42 -34.85 4.02
N GLY A 166 26.52 -34.05 2.95
CA GLY A 166 27.74 -33.39 2.49
C GLY A 166 28.13 -33.82 1.07
N LYS A 167 29.43 -33.88 0.80
CA LYS A 167 29.98 -34.32 -0.49
C LYS A 167 30.33 -35.80 -0.43
N LYS A 168 29.43 -36.69 -0.84
CA LYS A 168 29.55 -38.16 -0.80
C LYS A 168 29.22 -38.81 -2.14
N THR A 169 30.25 -38.95 -2.97
CA THR A 169 30.15 -39.63 -4.27
C THR A 169 29.69 -41.09 -4.21
N TRP A 170 29.85 -41.81 -3.09
CA TRP A 170 29.47 -43.22 -2.95
C TRP A 170 28.00 -43.44 -2.51
N LYS A 171 27.25 -42.38 -2.21
CA LYS A 171 25.86 -42.46 -1.76
C LYS A 171 25.07 -41.33 -2.41
N LYS A 172 24.21 -41.69 -3.36
CA LYS A 172 23.26 -40.77 -3.98
C LYS A 172 22.47 -39.98 -2.91
N GLY A 173 22.62 -38.66 -2.96
CA GLY A 173 21.91 -37.67 -2.19
C GLY A 173 20.88 -36.90 -3.00
N THR A 174 20.00 -36.27 -2.23
CA THR A 174 19.01 -35.29 -2.64
C THR A 174 19.13 -34.13 -1.65
N VAL A 175 19.19 -32.92 -2.19
CA VAL A 175 19.16 -31.66 -1.43
C VAL A 175 17.83 -30.97 -1.63
N THR A 176 17.18 -30.60 -0.54
CA THR A 176 16.01 -29.72 -0.51
C THR A 176 16.45 -28.36 0.04
N TYR A 177 16.15 -27.28 -0.65
CA TYR A 177 16.55 -25.93 -0.24
C TYR A 177 15.51 -24.88 -0.64
N TRP A 178 15.44 -23.79 0.12
CA TRP A 178 14.56 -22.65 -0.18
C TRP A 178 15.31 -21.56 -0.95
N SER A 179 14.65 -20.98 -1.96
CA SER A 179 15.20 -19.85 -2.72
C SER A 179 14.07 -18.97 -3.24
N GLY A 180 14.08 -17.68 -2.87
CA GLY A 180 13.07 -16.72 -3.36
C GLY A 180 11.64 -17.06 -2.96
N GLY A 181 11.45 -17.63 -1.76
CA GLY A 181 10.13 -18.00 -1.23
C GLY A 181 9.59 -19.35 -1.71
N GLU A 182 10.31 -20.06 -2.57
CA GLU A 182 9.91 -21.37 -3.10
C GLU A 182 10.88 -22.49 -2.69
N GLU A 183 10.35 -23.72 -2.57
CA GLU A 183 11.11 -24.94 -2.32
C GLU A 183 11.67 -25.51 -3.63
N TYR A 184 12.93 -25.94 -3.60
CA TYR A 184 13.61 -26.60 -4.71
C TYR A 184 14.24 -27.91 -4.23
N THR A 185 14.26 -28.91 -5.12
CA THR A 185 14.91 -30.20 -4.87
C THR A 185 15.86 -30.55 -6.01
N GLU A 186 17.09 -30.90 -5.66
CA GLU A 186 18.12 -31.36 -6.60
C GLU A 186 18.68 -32.70 -6.13
N THR A 187 19.17 -33.53 -7.04
CA THR A 187 19.63 -34.90 -6.73
C THR A 187 20.90 -35.21 -7.50
N ASP A 188 21.80 -35.96 -6.87
CA ASP A 188 23.03 -36.37 -7.50
C ASP A 188 22.76 -37.18 -8.77
N LYS A 189 23.60 -36.92 -9.77
CA LYS A 189 23.51 -37.59 -11.06
C LYS A 189 24.88 -37.78 -11.66
N CYS A 190 25.01 -38.81 -12.49
CA CYS A 190 26.22 -38.98 -13.26
C CYS A 190 26.40 -37.82 -14.23
N TYR A 191 27.53 -37.14 -14.11
CA TYR A 191 27.95 -36.13 -15.07
C TYR A 191 28.55 -36.81 -16.30
N ASP A 192 29.37 -37.84 -16.08
CA ASP A 192 29.88 -38.79 -17.06
C ASP A 192 30.10 -40.17 -16.41
N ASP A 193 30.68 -41.11 -17.16
CA ASP A 193 30.91 -42.50 -16.71
C ASP A 193 31.83 -42.60 -15.48
N TYR A 194 32.58 -41.55 -15.13
CA TYR A 194 33.58 -41.57 -14.06
C TYR A 194 33.42 -40.42 -13.06
N SER A 195 32.35 -39.63 -13.16
CA SER A 195 32.14 -38.45 -12.31
C SER A 195 30.68 -38.24 -11.94
N VAL A 196 30.44 -37.87 -10.69
CA VAL A 196 29.13 -37.48 -10.15
C VAL A 196 29.02 -35.96 -10.16
N LEU A 197 27.92 -35.41 -10.70
CA LEU A 197 27.49 -34.08 -10.32
C LEU A 197 26.84 -34.19 -8.94
N GLU A 198 27.59 -33.75 -7.94
CA GLU A 198 27.23 -33.72 -6.54
C GLU A 198 26.46 -32.43 -6.22
N VAL A 199 25.38 -32.57 -5.47
CA VAL A 199 24.67 -31.46 -4.81
C VAL A 199 24.66 -31.66 -3.31
N TRP A 200 25.03 -30.62 -2.54
CA TRP A 200 25.16 -30.73 -1.08
C TRP A 200 24.75 -29.44 -0.37
N CYS A 201 24.49 -29.52 0.94
CA CYS A 201 24.33 -28.35 1.79
C CYS A 201 25.67 -27.87 2.34
N THR A 202 25.98 -26.57 2.15
CA THR A 202 27.19 -25.94 2.69
C THR A 202 27.04 -25.63 4.18
N ASP A 203 28.17 -25.42 4.87
CA ASP A 203 28.20 -25.03 6.29
C ASP A 203 27.44 -23.70 6.58
N GLY A 204 27.15 -22.90 5.53
CA GLY A 204 26.36 -21.67 5.62
C GLY A 204 24.89 -21.85 5.27
N GLY A 205 24.35 -23.07 5.23
CA GLY A 205 22.92 -23.32 4.98
C GLY A 205 22.49 -23.12 3.52
N THR A 206 23.42 -22.99 2.57
CA THR A 206 23.11 -22.79 1.14
C THR A 206 23.47 -24.02 0.31
N VAL A 207 22.80 -24.19 -0.83
CA VAL A 207 23.07 -25.29 -1.77
C VAL A 207 24.40 -25.09 -2.51
N GLY A 208 25.19 -26.15 -2.64
CA GLY A 208 26.42 -26.20 -3.43
C GLY A 208 26.37 -27.28 -4.52
N PHE A 209 27.08 -27.05 -5.62
CA PHE A 209 27.18 -27.98 -6.75
C PHE A 209 28.63 -28.20 -7.16
N GLY A 210 28.96 -29.42 -7.61
CA GLY A 210 30.32 -29.74 -8.02
C GLY A 210 30.41 -31.07 -8.76
N ILE A 211 31.35 -31.18 -9.69
CA ILE A 211 31.65 -32.45 -10.35
C ILE A 211 32.78 -33.11 -9.56
N LEU A 212 32.53 -34.32 -9.05
CA LEU A 212 33.47 -35.09 -8.26
C LEU A 212 33.79 -36.39 -8.98
N GLU A 213 35.08 -36.69 -9.15
CA GLU A 213 35.57 -37.90 -9.82
C GLU A 213 35.41 -39.13 -8.91
N CYS A 214 35.05 -40.26 -9.50
CA CYS A 214 35.06 -41.57 -8.85
C CYS A 214 36.49 -42.07 -8.64
N GLU A 215 36.68 -42.97 -7.66
CA GLU A 215 38.00 -43.55 -7.41
C GLU A 215 38.43 -44.47 -8.56
N SER A 216 39.74 -44.75 -8.64
CA SER A 216 40.28 -45.57 -9.73
C SER A 216 39.70 -46.99 -9.69
N GLY A 217 38.95 -47.33 -10.73
CA GLY A 217 38.29 -48.63 -10.87
C GLY A 217 36.77 -48.56 -10.70
N GLU A 218 36.25 -47.46 -10.16
CA GLU A 218 34.82 -47.22 -10.04
C GLU A 218 34.24 -46.56 -11.32
N SER A 219 32.94 -46.69 -11.50
CA SER A 219 32.15 -45.94 -12.49
C SER A 219 30.92 -45.33 -11.86
N CYS A 220 30.42 -44.24 -12.43
CA CYS A 220 29.19 -43.63 -11.95
C CYS A 220 27.97 -44.39 -12.47
N GLU A 221 27.14 -44.85 -11.54
CA GLU A 221 25.83 -45.44 -11.82
C GLU A 221 24.77 -44.85 -10.88
N ASP A 222 23.63 -44.41 -11.43
CA ASP A 222 22.50 -43.83 -10.68
C ASP A 222 22.91 -42.68 -9.74
N GLY A 223 23.84 -41.82 -10.17
CA GLY A 223 24.25 -40.64 -9.40
C GLY A 223 25.18 -40.93 -8.23
N LYS A 224 25.91 -42.05 -8.27
CA LYS A 224 26.96 -42.39 -7.30
C LYS A 224 28.03 -43.28 -7.93
N CYS A 225 29.22 -43.26 -7.37
CA CYS A 225 30.33 -44.13 -7.74
C CYS A 225 30.15 -45.55 -7.20
N MET A 226 30.47 -46.53 -8.03
CA MET A 226 30.29 -47.97 -7.79
C MET A 226 31.46 -48.75 -8.42
N ASP A 227 31.89 -49.86 -7.79
CA ASP A 227 32.91 -50.81 -8.30
C ASP A 227 32.47 -51.61 -9.54
#